data_AF-A0A6G0IMZ0-F1
#
_entry.id   AF-A0A6G0IMZ0-F1
#
_cell.length_a   1.000
_cell.length_b   1.000
_cell.length_c   1.000
_cell.angle_alpha   90.00
_cell.angle_beta   90.00
_cell.angle_gamma   90.00
#
_symmetry.space_group_name_H-M   'P 1'
#
loop_
_entity.id
_entity.type
_entity.pdbx_description
1 polymer ?
#
loop_
_entity_poly.entity_id
_entity_poly.type
_entity_poly.pdbx_seq_one_letter_code
_entity_poly.pdbx_strand_id
1 'polypeptide(L)'
;MAAVNFNRGVDIFLGCWRSGPMTNDQLPAGRDHGERPDEMCRHRSGHPVGRLGSGCSFRTEKFYDLAGSGTFILLAHLSRILGGANHVRQKVQTGLVTAWGVRLGTFLFMRILKDGHDRRFNNVRDSPGTFFVYWTIQAMWDYIGWTVWGLGFAAEAVADQQKWLFKSDPDNAGKFIQSGLWAYSRHPNYFGEILQWSGLWLSASSVMQGQQYLSVASPLFVWFLLRYVSGIPILEKQAMKKWGSDPAFQDYVRNTPLLWPKF
;
A
#
# COMPACT_ATOMS: atom_id res chain seq x y z
N MET A 1 -19.12 -35.69 6.17
CA MET A 1 -18.23 -35.43 7.32
C MET A 1 -16.79 -35.51 6.84
N ALA A 2 -16.12 -34.38 6.68
CA ALA A 2 -14.65 -34.28 6.59
C ALA A 2 -14.27 -32.83 6.92
N ALA A 3 -13.83 -32.60 8.15
CA ALA A 3 -13.29 -31.33 8.61
C ALA A 3 -11.79 -31.30 8.29
N VAL A 4 -11.36 -30.36 7.46
CA VAL A 4 -9.95 -30.09 7.17
C VAL A 4 -9.50 -28.93 8.06
N ASN A 5 -8.53 -29.19 8.92
CA ASN A 5 -7.99 -28.32 9.95
C ASN A 5 -7.31 -27.05 9.38
N PHE A 6 -7.85 -25.89 9.76
CA PHE A 6 -7.42 -24.53 9.39
C PHE A 6 -6.30 -23.97 10.30
N ASN A 7 -5.49 -24.80 10.97
CA ASN A 7 -4.67 -24.33 12.11
C ASN A 7 -3.14 -24.50 11.97
N ARG A 8 -2.57 -24.32 10.78
CA ARG A 8 -1.09 -24.31 10.59
C ARG A 8 -0.50 -23.02 9.99
N GLY A 9 -1.31 -22.00 9.75
CA GLY A 9 -0.83 -20.73 9.16
C GLY A 9 -0.34 -19.68 10.15
N VAL A 10 -0.68 -19.80 11.44
CA VAL A 10 -0.53 -18.71 12.41
C VAL A 10 0.78 -18.81 13.22
N ASP A 11 1.35 -20.00 13.37
CA ASP A 11 2.54 -20.22 14.23
C ASP A 11 3.86 -19.70 13.65
N ILE A 12 3.92 -19.44 12.34
CA ILE A 12 5.10 -18.83 11.70
C ILE A 12 5.19 -17.33 12.01
N PHE A 13 4.06 -16.66 12.32
CA PHE A 13 4.01 -15.22 12.55
C PHE A 13 4.48 -14.80 13.95
N LEU A 14 4.51 -15.71 14.94
CA LEU A 14 4.85 -15.40 16.33
C LEU A 14 6.25 -15.86 16.77
N GLY A 15 6.84 -16.86 16.10
CA GLY A 15 8.14 -17.43 16.51
C GLY A 15 9.36 -16.56 16.22
N CYS A 16 9.27 -15.62 15.27
CA CYS A 16 10.43 -14.87 14.78
C CYS A 16 10.67 -13.53 15.49
N TRP A 17 9.86 -13.16 16.48
CA TRP A 17 9.92 -11.86 17.16
C TRP A 17 10.54 -11.90 18.57
N ARG A 18 10.99 -13.09 19.05
CA ARG A 18 11.37 -13.28 20.46
C ARG A 18 12.86 -13.57 20.73
N SER A 19 13.75 -13.41 19.76
CA SER A 19 15.19 -13.69 19.95
C SER A 19 16.00 -12.39 19.87
N GLY A 20 16.28 -11.77 21.01
CA GLY A 20 17.36 -10.80 21.15
C GLY A 20 18.74 -11.49 21.07
N PRO A 21 19.86 -10.73 21.02
CA PRO A 21 21.20 -11.31 20.88
C PRO A 21 21.56 -12.15 22.12
N MET A 22 22.01 -13.39 21.90
CA MET A 22 22.43 -14.31 22.97
C MET A 22 23.75 -13.83 23.63
N THR A 23 23.76 -13.79 24.96
CA THR A 23 24.94 -13.57 25.80
C THR A 23 25.70 -14.88 26.07
N ASN A 24 26.99 -14.74 26.41
CA ASN A 24 28.03 -15.77 26.38
C ASN A 24 28.05 -16.77 27.57
N ASP A 25 26.89 -17.09 28.16
CA ASP A 25 26.79 -17.82 29.46
C ASP A 25 26.18 -19.24 29.35
N GLN A 26 26.28 -19.92 28.20
CA GLN A 26 25.68 -21.25 28.00
C GLN A 26 26.67 -22.39 27.71
N LEU A 27 27.95 -22.26 28.09
CA LEU A 27 28.90 -23.38 27.98
C LEU A 27 28.91 -24.23 29.27
N PRO A 28 28.56 -25.53 29.24
CA PRO A 28 28.86 -26.42 30.36
C PRO A 28 30.32 -26.84 30.33
N ALA A 29 30.94 -26.81 31.51
CA ALA A 29 32.31 -27.20 31.76
C ALA A 29 32.54 -28.72 31.66
N GLY A 30 33.69 -29.10 31.07
CA GLY A 30 34.41 -30.33 31.41
C GLY A 30 34.17 -31.56 30.53
N ARG A 31 35.05 -31.78 29.55
CA ARG A 31 35.87 -32.99 29.49
C ARG A 31 37.02 -32.82 28.50
N ASP A 32 38.22 -33.08 29.01
CA ASP A 32 39.49 -33.03 28.31
C ASP A 32 39.82 -34.42 27.74
N HIS A 33 40.30 -34.46 26.50
CA HIS A 33 41.29 -35.38 25.92
C HIS A 33 41.12 -35.43 24.40
N GLY A 34 42.20 -35.03 23.72
CA GLY A 34 42.19 -34.56 22.34
C GLY A 34 41.85 -35.61 21.28
N GLU A 35 41.10 -35.16 20.30
CA GLU A 35 41.04 -35.70 18.94
C GLU A 35 40.74 -34.54 17.98
N ARG A 36 41.53 -34.42 16.91
CA ARG A 36 41.42 -33.37 15.88
C ARG A 36 40.25 -33.69 14.93
N PRO A 37 39.39 -32.72 14.55
CA PRO A 37 38.17 -32.96 13.77
C PRO A 37 38.44 -33.06 12.25
N ASP A 38 39.40 -33.88 11.85
CA ASP A 38 39.87 -33.94 10.46
C ASP A 38 39.42 -35.22 9.72
N GLU A 39 38.91 -36.23 10.43
CA GLU A 39 38.79 -37.60 9.87
C GLU A 39 37.38 -38.20 9.76
N MET A 40 36.30 -37.51 10.13
CA MET A 40 34.97 -38.18 10.19
C MET A 40 34.08 -38.10 8.93
N CYS A 41 34.60 -37.66 7.77
CA CYS A 41 33.80 -37.57 6.53
C CYS A 41 34.48 -38.21 5.30
N ARG A 42 35.18 -39.33 5.47
CA ARG A 42 35.50 -40.25 4.37
C ARG A 42 35.14 -41.67 4.75
N HIS A 43 33.97 -42.12 4.32
CA HIS A 43 33.68 -43.47 3.78
C HIS A 43 32.20 -43.85 3.95
N ARG A 44 31.38 -43.58 2.91
CA ARG A 44 30.47 -44.58 2.32
C ARG A 44 29.87 -44.08 1.01
N SER A 45 30.42 -44.64 -0.08
CA SER A 45 29.71 -45.16 -1.27
C SER A 45 28.29 -44.62 -1.53
N GLY A 46 27.94 -44.04 -2.67
CA GLY A 46 28.32 -44.43 -4.03
C GLY A 46 27.10 -44.97 -4.77
N HIS A 47 26.39 -44.11 -5.50
CA HIS A 47 25.49 -44.47 -6.60
C HIS A 47 25.46 -43.31 -7.62
N PRO A 48 25.69 -43.56 -8.92
CA PRO A 48 25.60 -42.54 -9.95
C PRO A 48 24.18 -42.51 -10.51
N VAL A 49 23.38 -41.51 -10.14
CA VAL A 49 22.16 -41.19 -10.88
C VAL A 49 22.45 -39.92 -11.67
N GLY A 50 22.71 -40.12 -12.97
CA GLY A 50 22.76 -39.04 -13.92
C GLY A 50 21.45 -38.25 -13.88
N ARG A 51 21.55 -36.98 -13.49
CA ARG A 51 20.60 -35.95 -13.91
C ARG A 51 21.37 -34.97 -14.76
N LEU A 52 21.11 -35.02 -16.07
CA LEU A 52 21.15 -33.84 -16.90
C LEU A 52 20.30 -32.76 -16.20
N GLY A 53 20.96 -31.88 -15.46
CA GLY A 53 20.42 -30.63 -14.97
C GLY A 53 20.91 -29.49 -15.86
N SER A 54 20.71 -29.62 -17.17
CA SER A 54 20.91 -28.56 -18.14
C SER A 54 20.11 -27.34 -17.70
N GLY A 55 20.81 -26.21 -17.53
CA GLY A 55 20.38 -25.13 -16.66
C GLY A 55 19.15 -24.35 -17.09
N CYS A 56 18.55 -23.66 -16.11
CA CYS A 56 17.85 -22.40 -16.30
C CYS A 56 17.49 -21.72 -14.96
N SER A 57 18.43 -21.56 -14.02
CA SER A 57 18.15 -20.79 -12.77
C SER A 57 18.49 -19.30 -12.89
N PHE A 58 19.13 -18.88 -13.99
CA PHE A 58 19.65 -17.53 -14.19
C PHE A 58 18.69 -16.54 -14.89
N ARG A 59 17.40 -16.88 -15.06
CA ARG A 59 16.58 -16.29 -16.15
C ARG A 59 15.36 -15.43 -15.77
N THR A 60 14.96 -15.30 -14.51
CA THR A 60 13.68 -14.63 -14.18
C THR A 60 13.83 -13.17 -13.70
N GLU A 61 14.68 -12.88 -12.71
CA GLU A 61 14.83 -11.52 -12.14
C GLU A 61 15.27 -10.46 -13.16
N LYS A 62 16.34 -10.78 -13.92
CA LYS A 62 16.91 -9.91 -14.95
C LYS A 62 15.94 -9.66 -16.09
N PHE A 63 15.04 -10.62 -16.34
CA PHE A 63 14.06 -10.54 -17.41
C PHE A 63 12.93 -9.58 -17.05
N TYR A 64 12.42 -9.56 -15.81
CA TYR A 64 11.32 -8.67 -15.44
C TYR A 64 11.70 -7.18 -15.47
N ASP A 65 12.89 -6.81 -14.97
CA ASP A 65 13.36 -5.42 -14.98
C ASP A 65 13.67 -4.90 -16.40
N LEU A 66 14.19 -5.79 -17.27
CA LEU A 66 14.45 -5.49 -18.67
C LEU A 66 13.17 -5.51 -19.52
N ALA A 67 12.23 -6.40 -19.21
CA ALA A 67 10.95 -6.52 -19.89
C ALA A 67 10.08 -5.30 -19.61
N GLY A 68 10.05 -4.77 -18.38
CA GLY A 68 9.30 -3.56 -18.04
C GLY A 68 9.77 -2.35 -18.87
N SER A 69 11.05 -2.00 -18.77
CA SER A 69 11.64 -0.89 -19.52
C SER A 69 11.59 -1.10 -21.04
N GLY A 70 11.85 -2.32 -21.50
CA GLY A 70 11.76 -2.73 -22.90
C GLY A 70 10.34 -2.60 -23.47
N THR A 71 9.31 -2.95 -22.70
CA THR A 71 7.90 -2.84 -23.13
C THR A 71 7.49 -1.39 -23.33
N PHE A 72 7.88 -0.48 -22.44
CA PHE A 72 7.59 0.95 -22.61
C PHE A 72 8.29 1.56 -23.83
N ILE A 73 9.56 1.21 -24.06
CA ILE A 73 10.31 1.66 -25.24
C ILE A 73 9.67 1.09 -26.51
N LEU A 74 9.33 -0.20 -26.51
CA LEU A 74 8.69 -0.87 -27.65
C LEU A 74 7.32 -0.26 -27.98
N LEU A 75 6.46 -0.06 -26.97
CA LEU A 75 5.15 0.57 -27.16
C LEU A 75 5.27 2.02 -27.66
N ALA A 76 6.24 2.79 -27.16
CA ALA A 76 6.46 4.16 -27.61
C ALA A 76 6.90 4.22 -29.09
N HIS A 77 7.65 3.23 -29.57
CA HIS A 77 8.06 3.14 -30.98
C HIS A 77 6.96 2.55 -31.87
N LEU A 78 6.26 1.51 -31.42
CA LEU A 78 5.11 0.93 -32.12
C LEU A 78 3.98 1.94 -32.27
N SER A 79 3.64 2.69 -31.22
CA SER A 79 2.63 3.76 -31.28
C SER A 79 2.99 4.80 -32.35
N ARG A 80 4.26 5.15 -32.47
CA ARG A 80 4.74 6.08 -33.50
C ARG A 80 4.68 5.47 -34.92
N ILE A 81 5.09 4.22 -35.09
CA ILE A 81 5.13 3.55 -36.39
C ILE A 81 3.71 3.29 -36.90
N LEU A 82 2.82 2.82 -36.03
CA LEU A 82 1.42 2.51 -36.34
C LEU A 82 0.55 3.77 -36.45
N GLY A 83 0.91 4.85 -35.77
CA GLY A 83 0.17 6.12 -35.79
C GLY A 83 0.27 6.88 -37.12
N GLY A 84 1.18 6.53 -38.04
CA GLY A 84 1.28 7.05 -39.41
C GLY A 84 1.60 8.56 -39.56
N ALA A 85 1.50 9.33 -38.48
CA ALA A 85 1.71 10.77 -38.46
C ALA A 85 3.17 11.12 -38.12
N ASN A 86 3.77 12.06 -38.85
CA ASN A 86 5.18 12.46 -38.70
C ASN A 86 5.35 13.76 -37.91
N HIS A 87 4.55 13.97 -36.87
CA HIS A 87 4.62 15.21 -36.09
C HIS A 87 5.85 15.27 -35.18
N VAL A 88 6.52 16.42 -35.14
CA VAL A 88 7.70 16.67 -34.28
C VAL A 88 7.42 16.37 -32.81
N ARG A 89 6.21 16.66 -32.33
CA ARG A 89 5.75 16.37 -30.95
C ARG A 89 5.88 14.89 -30.59
N GLN A 90 5.49 14.00 -31.49
CA GLN A 90 5.59 12.54 -31.27
C GLN A 90 7.06 12.11 -31.26
N LYS A 91 7.91 12.70 -32.10
CA LYS A 91 9.36 12.40 -32.11
C LYS A 91 10.02 12.78 -30.80
N VAL A 92 9.70 13.97 -30.28
CA VAL A 92 10.22 14.47 -28.99
C VAL A 92 9.71 13.58 -27.85
N GLN A 93 8.41 13.27 -27.82
CA GLN A 93 7.82 12.44 -26.78
C GLN A 93 8.40 11.01 -26.76
N THR A 94 8.50 10.34 -27.92
CA THR A 94 9.13 9.01 -28.01
C THR A 94 10.61 9.08 -27.59
N GLY A 95 11.33 10.14 -27.97
CA GLY A 95 12.72 10.35 -27.56
C GLY A 95 12.89 10.49 -26.04
N LEU A 96 12.04 11.27 -25.38
CA LEU A 96 12.05 11.46 -23.93
C LEU A 96 11.72 10.16 -23.19
N VAL A 97 10.70 9.42 -23.63
CA VAL A 97 10.32 8.12 -23.04
C VAL A 97 11.44 7.09 -23.22
N THR A 98 12.13 7.11 -24.37
CA THR A 98 13.26 6.22 -24.64
C THR A 98 14.45 6.56 -23.75
N ALA A 99 14.81 7.84 -23.64
CA ALA A 99 15.90 8.29 -22.77
C ALA A 99 15.63 7.96 -21.30
N TRP A 100 14.39 8.18 -20.85
CA TRP A 100 13.95 7.82 -19.50
C TRP A 100 13.99 6.30 -19.27
N GLY A 101 13.43 5.51 -20.20
CA GLY A 101 13.38 4.05 -20.12
C GLY A 101 14.76 3.41 -20.13
N VAL A 102 15.68 3.90 -20.96
CA VAL A 102 17.08 3.46 -20.99
C VAL A 102 17.78 3.81 -19.68
N ARG A 103 17.63 5.05 -19.18
CA ARG A 103 18.24 5.46 -17.91
C ARG A 103 17.75 4.59 -16.75
N LEU A 104 16.44 4.42 -16.62
CA LEU A 104 15.83 3.66 -15.53
C LEU A 104 16.14 2.16 -15.64
N GLY A 105 15.97 1.58 -16.84
CA GLY A 105 16.25 0.16 -17.09
C GLY A 105 17.72 -0.19 -16.86
N THR A 106 18.65 0.68 -17.30
CA THR A 106 20.08 0.48 -17.05
C THR A 106 20.42 0.56 -15.56
N PHE A 107 19.87 1.55 -14.85
CA PHE A 107 20.08 1.67 -13.40
C PHE A 107 19.57 0.43 -12.63
N LEU A 108 18.36 -0.03 -12.95
CA LEU A 108 17.77 -1.22 -12.33
C LEU A 108 18.58 -2.48 -12.65
N PHE A 109 19.02 -2.64 -13.89
CA PHE A 109 19.86 -3.75 -14.31
C PHE A 109 21.23 -3.76 -13.62
N MET A 110 21.90 -2.60 -13.53
CA MET A 110 23.17 -2.48 -12.79
C MET A 110 23.00 -2.79 -11.30
N ARG A 111 21.88 -2.37 -10.69
CA ARG A 111 21.55 -2.70 -9.29
C ARG A 111 21.38 -4.21 -9.10
N ILE A 112 20.68 -4.88 -10.01
CA ILE A 112 20.50 -6.34 -9.98
C ILE A 112 21.84 -7.09 -10.05
N LEU A 113 22.80 -6.59 -10.84
CA LEU A 113 24.13 -7.19 -10.95
C LEU A 113 24.97 -7.00 -9.67
N LYS A 114 24.68 -5.96 -8.88
CA LYS A 114 25.43 -5.63 -7.65
C LYS A 114 24.85 -6.29 -6.40
N ASP A 115 23.53 -6.35 -6.27
CA ASP A 115 22.85 -6.82 -5.06
C ASP A 115 22.45 -8.32 -5.13
N GLY A 116 22.62 -8.95 -6.29
CA GLY A 116 22.58 -10.40 -6.47
C GLY A 116 21.18 -11.02 -6.45
N HIS A 117 20.48 -10.97 -5.31
CA HIS A 117 19.14 -11.54 -5.14
C HIS A 117 18.39 -10.90 -3.97
N ASP A 118 17.15 -10.42 -4.20
CA ASP A 118 16.22 -10.08 -3.11
C ASP A 118 15.73 -11.39 -2.44
N ARG A 119 16.00 -11.58 -1.14
CA ARG A 119 15.60 -12.78 -0.39
C ARG A 119 14.08 -12.92 -0.27
N ARG A 120 13.33 -11.83 -0.44
CA ARG A 120 11.85 -11.80 -0.30
C ARG A 120 11.12 -12.69 -1.30
N PHE A 121 11.70 -12.92 -2.48
CA PHE A 121 11.09 -13.74 -3.52
C PHE A 121 11.71 -15.14 -3.64
N ASN A 122 12.62 -15.51 -2.73
CA ASN A 122 13.12 -16.87 -2.67
C ASN A 122 11.93 -17.80 -2.38
N ASN A 123 11.68 -18.76 -3.28
CA ASN A 123 10.55 -19.73 -3.30
C ASN A 123 9.27 -19.30 -4.04
N VAL A 124 9.17 -18.07 -4.55
CA VAL A 124 8.00 -17.63 -5.36
C VAL A 124 8.31 -17.59 -6.86
N ARG A 125 9.60 -17.44 -7.20
CA ARG A 125 10.12 -17.16 -8.55
C ARG A 125 9.97 -18.28 -9.57
N ASP A 126 9.85 -19.53 -9.11
CA ASP A 126 9.90 -20.70 -9.99
C ASP A 126 8.54 -21.05 -10.61
N SER A 127 7.47 -20.34 -10.21
CA SER A 127 6.12 -20.58 -10.73
C SER A 127 5.44 -19.28 -11.15
N PRO A 128 5.13 -19.10 -12.46
CA PRO A 128 4.41 -17.92 -12.93
C PRO A 128 3.02 -17.80 -12.29
N GLY A 129 2.40 -18.92 -11.90
CA GLY A 129 1.13 -18.94 -11.20
C GLY A 129 1.19 -18.29 -9.80
N THR A 130 2.25 -18.55 -9.03
CA THR A 130 2.40 -17.95 -7.70
C THR A 130 2.66 -16.45 -7.80
N PHE A 131 3.50 -16.03 -8.77
CA PHE A 131 3.70 -14.59 -9.06
C PHE A 131 2.39 -13.89 -9.44
N PHE A 132 1.56 -14.51 -10.28
CA PHE A 132 0.25 -13.98 -10.66
C PHE A 132 -0.69 -13.84 -9.46
N VAL A 133 -0.69 -14.79 -8.53
CA VAL A 133 -1.47 -14.71 -7.28
C VAL A 133 -1.00 -13.54 -6.42
N TYR A 134 0.31 -13.39 -6.19
CA TYR A 134 0.85 -12.24 -5.43
C TYR A 134 0.49 -10.90 -6.09
N TRP A 135 0.64 -10.80 -7.41
CA TRP A 135 0.29 -9.61 -8.16
C TRP A 135 -1.21 -9.30 -8.05
N THR A 136 -2.07 -10.31 -8.13
CA THR A 136 -3.53 -10.13 -8.04
C THR A 136 -3.94 -9.69 -6.64
N ILE A 137 -3.41 -10.31 -5.59
CA ILE A 137 -3.70 -9.91 -4.20
C ILE A 137 -3.20 -8.50 -3.93
N GLN A 138 -1.99 -8.16 -4.37
CA GLN A 138 -1.43 -6.83 -4.22
C GLN A 138 -2.27 -5.78 -4.98
N ALA A 139 -2.62 -6.06 -6.24
CA ALA A 139 -3.46 -5.18 -7.04
C ALA A 139 -4.83 -4.98 -6.38
N MET A 140 -5.48 -6.05 -5.90
CA MET A 140 -6.75 -5.96 -5.19
C MET A 140 -6.65 -5.05 -3.96
N TRP A 141 -5.59 -5.19 -3.17
CA TRP A 141 -5.35 -4.35 -1.99
C TRP A 141 -5.18 -2.88 -2.36
N ASP A 142 -4.37 -2.59 -3.38
CA ASP A 142 -4.16 -1.24 -3.87
C ASP A 142 -5.48 -0.62 -4.36
N TYR A 143 -6.30 -1.37 -5.10
CA TYR A 143 -7.62 -0.92 -5.55
C TYR A 143 -8.57 -0.65 -4.39
N ILE A 144 -8.51 -1.41 -3.29
CA ILE A 144 -9.30 -1.11 -2.09
C ILE A 144 -8.87 0.24 -1.52
N GLY A 145 -7.56 0.48 -1.34
CA GLY A 145 -7.04 1.76 -0.87
C GLY A 145 -7.45 2.95 -1.73
N TRP A 146 -7.30 2.81 -3.05
CA TRP A 146 -7.72 3.84 -4.01
C TRP A 146 -9.23 4.06 -4.05
N THR A 147 -10.03 3.00 -3.87
CA THR A 147 -11.50 3.13 -3.78
C THR A 147 -11.89 3.90 -2.52
N VAL A 148 -11.30 3.58 -1.37
CA VAL A 148 -11.53 4.30 -0.12
C VAL A 148 -11.13 5.77 -0.25
N TRP A 149 -9.98 6.05 -0.85
CA TRP A 149 -9.54 7.41 -1.13
C TRP A 149 -10.50 8.15 -2.05
N GLY A 150 -10.90 7.54 -3.16
CA GLY A 150 -11.80 8.13 -4.14
C GLY A 150 -13.19 8.44 -3.57
N LEU A 151 -13.74 7.55 -2.75
CA LEU A 151 -14.97 7.80 -2.01
C LEU A 151 -14.81 8.94 -1.00
N GLY A 152 -13.68 9.00 -0.30
CA GLY A 152 -13.37 10.10 0.61
C GLY A 152 -13.28 11.45 -0.09
N PHE A 153 -12.55 11.51 -1.21
CA PHE A 153 -12.40 12.71 -2.03
C PHE A 153 -13.75 13.17 -2.60
N ALA A 154 -14.55 12.24 -3.13
CA ALA A 154 -15.88 12.56 -3.63
C ALA A 154 -16.79 13.09 -2.51
N ALA A 155 -16.77 12.48 -1.33
CA ALA A 155 -17.55 12.95 -0.19
C ALA A 155 -17.14 14.36 0.26
N GLU A 156 -15.82 14.63 0.34
CA GLU A 156 -15.31 15.97 0.68
C GLU A 156 -15.69 17.01 -0.36
N ALA A 157 -15.38 16.75 -1.63
CA ALA A 157 -15.64 17.69 -2.72
C ALA A 157 -17.14 18.00 -2.86
N VAL A 158 -18.01 16.99 -2.75
CA VAL A 158 -19.47 17.18 -2.81
C VAL A 158 -19.97 17.93 -1.57
N ALA A 159 -19.49 17.60 -0.37
CA ALA A 159 -19.90 18.27 0.86
C ALA A 159 -19.53 19.76 0.85
N ASP A 160 -18.32 20.09 0.40
CA ASP A 160 -17.84 21.46 0.31
C ASP A 160 -18.53 22.23 -0.80
N GLN A 161 -18.79 21.59 -1.96
CA GLN A 161 -19.57 22.18 -3.04
C GLN A 161 -21.01 22.50 -2.57
N GLN A 162 -21.67 21.57 -1.86
CA GLN A 162 -23.00 21.78 -1.27
C GLN A 162 -23.00 22.96 -0.30
N LYS A 163 -21.99 23.03 0.57
CA LYS A 163 -21.85 24.12 1.55
C LYS A 163 -21.55 25.46 0.89
N TRP A 164 -20.75 25.47 -0.17
CA TRP A 164 -20.45 26.67 -0.94
C TRP A 164 -21.71 27.21 -1.63
N LEU A 165 -22.44 26.34 -2.35
CA LEU A 165 -23.70 26.71 -3.00
C LEU A 165 -24.72 27.26 -2.00
N PHE A 166 -24.88 26.57 -0.86
CA PHE A 166 -25.80 27.00 0.19
C PHE A 166 -25.45 28.39 0.73
N LYS A 167 -24.16 28.69 0.94
CA LYS A 167 -23.71 29.99 1.47
C LYS A 167 -23.73 31.12 0.43
N SER A 168 -23.60 30.80 -0.85
CA SER A 168 -23.62 31.79 -1.94
C SER A 168 -25.03 32.31 -2.24
N ASP A 169 -26.07 31.60 -1.79
CA ASP A 169 -27.46 32.02 -1.93
C ASP A 169 -27.85 33.05 -0.83
N PRO A 170 -28.23 34.29 -1.20
CA PRO A 170 -28.64 35.33 -0.26
C PRO A 170 -29.82 34.92 0.64
N ASP A 171 -30.72 34.06 0.16
CA ASP A 171 -31.89 33.62 0.93
C ASP A 171 -31.50 32.68 2.09
N ASN A 172 -30.27 32.16 2.07
CA ASN A 172 -29.71 31.33 3.13
C ASN A 172 -28.86 32.13 4.12
N ALA A 173 -28.84 33.46 4.01
CA ALA A 173 -28.14 34.32 4.96
C ALA A 173 -28.58 34.02 6.40
N GLY A 174 -27.60 33.64 7.24
CA GLY A 174 -27.87 33.31 8.63
C GLY A 174 -28.47 31.93 8.88
N LYS A 175 -28.74 31.11 7.86
CA LYS A 175 -29.23 29.72 8.01
C LYS A 175 -28.07 28.70 8.08
N PHE A 176 -28.38 27.47 8.47
CA PHE A 176 -27.45 26.34 8.48
C PHE A 176 -27.88 25.28 7.45
N ILE A 177 -26.91 24.58 6.87
CA ILE A 177 -27.17 23.52 5.89
C ILE A 177 -27.57 22.23 6.60
N GLN A 178 -28.61 21.57 6.09
CA GLN A 178 -29.12 20.28 6.60
C GLN A 178 -29.57 19.34 5.47
N SER A 179 -29.20 19.66 4.22
CA SER A 179 -29.58 18.92 3.01
C SER A 179 -28.36 18.25 2.37
N GLY A 180 -28.60 17.24 1.52
CA GLY A 180 -27.52 16.51 0.87
C GLY A 180 -26.71 15.68 1.86
N LEU A 181 -25.38 15.69 1.76
CA LEU A 181 -24.51 14.93 2.66
C LEU A 181 -24.60 15.41 4.11
N TRP A 182 -24.93 16.69 4.31
CA TRP A 182 -25.10 17.30 5.62
C TRP A 182 -26.33 16.77 6.37
N ALA A 183 -27.30 16.14 5.69
CA ALA A 183 -28.42 15.46 6.34
C ALA A 183 -28.01 14.13 7.01
N TYR A 184 -26.93 13.51 6.51
CA TYR A 184 -26.48 12.18 6.96
C TYR A 184 -25.37 12.28 8.01
N SER A 185 -24.55 13.33 7.95
CA SER A 185 -23.48 13.61 8.90
C SER A 185 -23.33 15.12 9.06
N ARG A 186 -23.03 15.58 10.28
CA ARG A 186 -22.81 17.01 10.54
C ARG A 186 -21.47 17.53 10.01
N HIS A 187 -20.51 16.64 9.75
CA HIS A 187 -19.20 16.99 9.17
C HIS A 187 -18.81 15.97 8.09
N PRO A 188 -19.55 15.90 6.97
CA PRO A 188 -19.32 14.93 5.92
C PRO A 188 -18.00 15.19 5.17
N ASN A 189 -17.53 16.43 5.15
CA ASN A 189 -16.23 16.81 4.59
C ASN A 189 -15.07 16.22 5.40
N TYR A 190 -15.10 16.30 6.73
CA TYR A 190 -14.07 15.68 7.58
C TYR A 190 -14.11 14.15 7.53
N PHE A 191 -15.31 13.57 7.37
CA PHE A 191 -15.41 12.14 7.08
C PHE A 191 -14.67 11.79 5.78
N GLY A 192 -14.87 12.57 4.72
CA GLY A 192 -14.15 12.43 3.45
C GLY A 192 -12.63 12.56 3.59
N GLU A 193 -12.16 13.53 4.37
CA GLU A 193 -10.74 13.74 4.63
C GLU A 193 -10.11 12.54 5.38
N ILE A 194 -10.79 12.02 6.42
CA ILE A 194 -10.33 10.83 7.17
C ILE A 194 -10.23 9.61 6.26
N LEU A 195 -11.21 9.41 5.37
CA LEU A 195 -11.18 8.33 4.39
C LEU A 195 -10.04 8.49 3.40
N GLN A 196 -9.74 9.71 2.95
CA GLN A 196 -8.60 9.96 2.05
C GLN A 196 -7.27 9.57 2.71
N TRP A 197 -6.99 10.06 3.91
CA TRP A 197 -5.73 9.73 4.59
C TRP A 197 -5.61 8.23 4.89
N SER A 198 -6.74 7.60 5.24
CA SER A 198 -6.80 6.15 5.49
C SER A 198 -6.62 5.35 4.20
N GLY A 199 -7.22 5.78 3.07
CA GLY A 199 -7.09 5.16 1.76
C GLY A 199 -5.68 5.25 1.19
N LEU A 200 -5.00 6.39 1.36
CA LEU A 200 -3.59 6.56 0.99
C LEU A 200 -2.68 5.61 1.77
N TRP A 201 -2.86 5.54 3.09
CA TRP A 201 -2.08 4.62 3.91
C TRP A 201 -2.37 3.17 3.55
N LEU A 202 -3.64 2.82 3.32
CA LEU A 202 -4.06 1.47 2.96
C LEU A 202 -3.45 1.04 1.61
N SER A 203 -3.50 1.89 0.59
CA SER A 203 -2.82 1.58 -0.68
C SER A 203 -1.31 1.46 -0.49
N ALA A 204 -0.68 2.35 0.27
CA ALA A 204 0.76 2.31 0.48
C ALA A 204 1.21 1.10 1.33
N SER A 205 0.35 0.55 2.19
CA SER A 205 0.73 -0.54 3.09
C SER A 205 1.10 -1.84 2.37
N SER A 206 0.68 -2.03 1.11
CA SER A 206 1.03 -3.22 0.31
C SER A 206 2.54 -3.35 0.03
N VAL A 207 3.28 -2.23 0.08
CA VAL A 207 4.72 -2.18 -0.20
C VAL A 207 5.58 -1.88 1.03
N MET A 208 4.95 -1.66 2.19
CA MET A 208 5.65 -1.31 3.43
C MET A 208 6.34 -2.52 4.08
N GLN A 209 7.48 -2.25 4.72
CA GLN A 209 8.28 -3.23 5.44
C GLN A 209 8.75 -2.68 6.81
N GLY A 210 8.73 -3.53 7.83
CA GLY A 210 9.28 -3.23 9.16
C GLY A 210 8.68 -1.97 9.80
N GLN A 211 9.51 -0.99 10.11
CA GLN A 211 9.08 0.25 10.78
C GLN A 211 8.24 1.18 9.90
N GLN A 212 8.15 0.96 8.58
CA GLN A 212 7.35 1.79 7.69
C GLN A 212 5.85 1.76 8.04
N TYR A 213 5.37 0.67 8.66
CA TYR A 213 3.99 0.59 9.16
C TYR A 213 3.67 1.60 10.27
N LEU A 214 4.69 2.17 10.94
CA LEU A 214 4.49 3.26 11.91
C LEU A 214 3.91 4.54 11.26
N SER A 215 3.97 4.65 9.92
CA SER A 215 3.30 5.72 9.17
C SER A 215 1.77 5.73 9.37
N VAL A 216 1.16 4.66 9.91
CA VAL A 216 -0.25 4.65 10.33
C VAL A 216 -0.55 5.73 11.37
N ALA A 217 0.48 6.20 12.09
CA ALA A 217 0.36 7.34 12.99
C ALA A 217 -0.13 8.61 12.27
N SER A 218 0.16 8.77 10.97
CA SER A 218 -0.29 9.93 10.18
C SER A 218 -1.82 10.01 10.04
N PRO A 219 -2.53 9.02 9.46
CA PRO A 219 -3.99 9.07 9.38
C PRO A 219 -4.66 9.08 10.77
N LEU A 220 -4.09 8.40 11.76
CA LEU A 220 -4.60 8.45 13.15
C LEU A 220 -4.45 9.84 13.78
N PHE A 221 -3.34 10.52 13.50
CA PHE A 221 -3.08 11.88 13.97
C PHE A 221 -4.02 12.89 13.31
N VAL A 222 -4.23 12.79 12.01
CA VAL A 222 -5.21 13.65 11.30
C VAL A 222 -6.62 13.42 11.86
N TRP A 223 -7.05 12.15 12.01
CA TRP A 223 -8.31 11.81 12.64
C TRP A 223 -8.44 12.44 14.04
N PHE A 224 -7.40 12.34 14.87
CA PHE A 224 -7.38 12.93 16.20
C PHE A 224 -7.52 14.45 16.17
N LEU A 225 -6.75 15.14 15.31
CA LEU A 225 -6.81 16.60 15.18
C LEU A 225 -8.19 17.08 14.73
N LEU A 226 -8.76 16.43 13.72
CA LEU A 226 -10.08 16.78 13.19
C LEU A 226 -11.18 16.47 14.20
N ARG A 227 -11.09 15.35 14.91
CA ARG A 227 -12.15 14.93 15.84
C ARG A 227 -12.12 15.67 17.17
N TYR A 228 -10.95 15.94 17.74
CA TYR A 228 -10.81 16.37 19.13
C TYR A 228 -10.12 17.72 19.33
N VAL A 229 -9.42 18.26 18.33
CA VAL A 229 -8.61 19.49 18.51
C VAL A 229 -9.16 20.65 17.70
N SER A 230 -8.88 20.70 16.39
CA SER A 230 -9.05 21.90 15.57
C SER A 230 -10.21 21.83 14.59
N GLY A 231 -10.64 20.64 14.16
CA GLY A 231 -11.72 20.49 13.18
C GLY A 231 -13.11 20.67 13.80
N ILE A 232 -13.72 19.54 14.15
CA ILE A 232 -15.10 19.43 14.63
C ILE A 232 -15.36 20.30 15.88
N PRO A 233 -14.53 20.29 16.95
CA PRO A 233 -14.88 21.02 18.17
C PRO A 233 -14.97 22.53 17.98
N ILE A 234 -14.14 23.09 17.10
CA ILE A 234 -14.14 24.54 16.82
C ILE A 234 -15.41 24.91 16.04
N LEU A 235 -15.73 24.14 14.99
CA LEU A 235 -16.92 24.39 14.18
C LEU A 235 -18.22 24.20 14.97
N GLU A 236 -18.29 23.17 15.81
CA GLU A 236 -19.44 22.92 16.68
C GLU A 236 -19.65 24.06 17.68
N LYS A 237 -18.58 24.56 18.32
CA LYS A 237 -18.67 25.73 19.21
C LYS A 237 -19.16 26.97 18.49
N GLN A 238 -18.68 27.23 17.27
CA GLN A 238 -19.12 28.36 16.46
C GLN A 238 -20.58 28.22 16.04
N ALA A 239 -20.99 27.02 15.62
CA ALA A 239 -22.37 26.73 15.24
C ALA A 239 -23.33 26.88 16.43
N MET A 240 -22.97 26.35 17.60
CA MET A 240 -23.73 26.54 18.84
C MET A 240 -23.83 28.00 19.27
N LYS A 241 -22.77 28.80 19.08
CA LYS A 241 -22.83 30.24 19.36
C LYS A 241 -23.80 30.98 18.43
N LYS A 242 -23.89 30.55 17.16
CA LYS A 242 -24.70 31.23 16.13
C LYS A 242 -26.16 30.76 16.10
N TRP A 243 -26.39 29.47 16.30
CA TRP A 243 -27.70 28.82 16.12
C TRP A 243 -28.16 28.03 17.34
N GLY A 244 -27.42 28.05 18.45
CA GLY A 244 -27.75 27.23 19.62
C GLY A 244 -29.10 27.51 20.27
N SER A 245 -29.66 28.71 20.09
CA SER A 245 -31.00 29.06 20.56
C SER A 245 -32.13 28.67 19.58
N ASP A 246 -31.79 28.28 18.35
CA ASP A 246 -32.77 27.89 17.33
C ASP A 246 -33.24 26.44 17.56
N PRO A 247 -34.55 26.21 17.79
CA PRO A 247 -35.09 24.86 17.95
C PRO A 247 -34.79 23.93 16.77
N ALA A 248 -34.80 24.45 15.54
CA ALA A 248 -34.52 23.65 14.34
C ALA A 248 -33.06 23.17 14.30
N PHE A 249 -32.12 24.01 14.76
CA PHE A 249 -30.71 23.62 14.87
C PHE A 249 -30.50 22.55 15.95
N GLN A 250 -31.20 22.68 17.09
CA GLN A 250 -31.16 21.66 18.14
C GLN A 250 -31.72 20.32 17.66
N ASP A 251 -32.80 20.34 16.88
CA ASP A 251 -33.34 19.13 16.24
C ASP A 251 -32.35 18.50 15.26
N TYR A 252 -31.67 19.32 14.46
CA TYR A 252 -30.64 18.85 13.54
C TYR A 252 -29.47 18.18 14.29
N VAL A 253 -28.98 18.79 15.37
CA VAL A 253 -27.91 18.25 16.23
C VAL A 253 -28.30 16.92 16.87
N ARG A 254 -29.57 16.78 17.30
CA ARG A 254 -30.10 15.55 17.90
C ARG A 254 -30.23 14.41 16.89
N ASN A 255 -30.70 14.70 15.68
CA ASN A 255 -31.06 13.68 14.70
C ASN A 255 -29.92 13.30 13.75
N THR A 256 -28.89 14.15 13.64
CA THR A 256 -27.78 13.98 12.70
C THR A 256 -26.48 13.63 13.44
N PRO A 257 -25.86 12.47 13.14
CA PRO A 257 -24.63 12.07 13.79
C PRO A 257 -23.48 13.01 13.46
N LEU A 258 -22.50 13.09 14.36
CA LEU A 258 -21.43 14.09 14.28
C LEU A 258 -20.45 13.84 13.13
N LEU A 259 -20.15 12.58 12.78
CA LEU A 259 -19.12 12.26 11.78
C LEU A 259 -19.53 11.08 10.90
N TRP A 260 -19.92 9.96 11.50
CA TRP A 260 -20.28 8.74 10.77
C TRP A 260 -21.68 8.88 10.16
N PRO A 261 -21.84 8.74 8.83
CA PRO A 261 -23.13 8.90 8.17
C PRO A 261 -24.19 7.94 8.72
N LYS A 262 -25.41 8.47 8.89
CA LYS A 262 -26.60 7.66 9.18
C LYS A 262 -27.08 7.00 7.89
N PHE A 263 -27.33 5.69 7.90
CA PHE A 263 -27.99 4.97 6.81
C PHE A 263 -29.32 4.42 7.31
#